data_AF-A0A3A8Y607-F1
#
_entry.id   AF-A0A3A8Y607-F1
#
_cell.length_a   1.000
_cell.length_b   1.000
_cell.length_c   1.000
_cell.angle_alpha   90.00
_cell.angle_beta   90.00
_cell.angle_gamma   90.00
#
_symmetry.space_group_name_H-M   'P 1'
#
loop_
_entity.id
_entity.type
_entity.pdbx_description
1 polymer ?
#
loop_
_entity_poly.entity_id
_entity_poly.type
_entity_poly.pdbx_seq_one_letter_code
_entity_poly.pdbx_strand_id
1 'polypeptide(L)'
;MVLKKVDKNTELAEKLIRFVEQFSWEDVKEHLLHILHTWEYTDWETPFVAMVDGEIAGMVSIMKTDYYPLPEIYPWVSSVFVAEKYRGYRLSERLIGFANTYAKECGFDRTYIPSEHVGLYEKYGYYYLKDIVNYGNGIDRLYVKQLH
;
A
#
# COMPACT_ATOMS: atom_id res chain seq x y z
N MET A 1 1.81 19.39 -0.07
CA MET A 1 1.49 17.95 0.00
C MET A 1 1.36 17.52 1.45
N VAL A 2 0.35 16.71 1.78
CA VAL A 2 0.09 16.19 3.14
C VAL A 2 -0.19 14.68 3.06
N LEU A 3 0.36 13.88 3.98
CA LEU A 3 0.04 12.46 4.11
C LEU A 3 -1.03 12.29 5.19
N LYS A 4 -2.03 11.46 4.95
CA LYS A 4 -3.13 11.22 5.90
C LYS A 4 -3.47 9.75 6.01
N LYS A 5 -3.72 9.29 7.23
CA LYS A 5 -4.48 8.08 7.50
C LYS A 5 -5.94 8.30 7.13
N VAL A 6 -6.57 7.27 6.56
CA VAL A 6 -7.97 7.31 6.17
C VAL A 6 -8.76 6.43 7.13
N ASP A 7 -9.75 7.03 7.78
CA ASP A 7 -10.63 6.36 8.73
C ASP A 7 -12.03 6.15 8.14
N LYS A 8 -12.73 5.11 8.61
CA LYS A 8 -14.06 4.72 8.14
C LYS A 8 -15.04 5.87 8.29
N ASN A 9 -15.98 6.00 7.36
CA ASN A 9 -17.08 6.99 7.40
C ASN A 9 -16.59 8.46 7.45
N THR A 10 -15.45 8.75 6.84
CA THR A 10 -14.94 10.12 6.70
C THR A 10 -15.07 10.61 5.25
N GLU A 11 -15.13 11.93 5.06
CA GLU A 11 -15.06 12.53 3.71
C GLU A 11 -13.81 12.08 2.94
N LEU A 12 -12.71 11.79 3.65
CA LEU A 12 -11.48 11.31 3.04
C LEU A 12 -11.64 9.88 2.50
N ALA A 13 -12.41 9.01 3.17
CA ALA A 13 -12.73 7.69 2.68
C ALA A 13 -13.58 7.76 1.39
N GLU A 14 -14.57 8.66 1.34
CA GLU A 14 -15.36 8.89 0.13
C GLU A 14 -14.50 9.41 -1.03
N LYS A 15 -13.56 10.32 -0.75
CA LYS A 15 -12.59 10.79 -1.75
C LYS A 15 -11.68 9.66 -2.23
N LEU A 16 -11.25 8.78 -1.34
CA LEU A 16 -10.42 7.62 -1.70
C LEU A 16 -11.17 6.65 -2.61
N ILE A 17 -12.45 6.38 -2.33
CA ILE A 17 -13.31 5.57 -3.22
C ILE A 17 -13.35 6.19 -4.63
N ARG A 18 -13.66 7.49 -4.75
CA ARG A 18 -13.69 8.19 -6.05
C ARG A 18 -12.35 8.21 -6.76
N PHE A 19 -11.25 8.24 -6.01
CA PHE A 19 -9.91 8.14 -6.56
C PHE A 19 -9.65 6.76 -7.17
N VAL A 20 -10.04 5.69 -6.48
CA VAL A 20 -9.89 4.30 -6.98
C VAL A 20 -10.81 4.03 -8.17
N GLU A 21 -12.02 4.59 -8.21
CA GLU A 21 -12.95 4.48 -9.36
C GLU A 21 -12.31 4.91 -10.70
N GLN A 22 -11.28 5.75 -10.67
CA GLN A 22 -10.58 6.25 -11.85
C GLN A 22 -9.45 5.33 -12.34
N PHE A 23 -9.18 4.20 -11.67
CA PHE A 23 -8.10 3.29 -12.06
C PHE A 23 -8.45 2.59 -13.37
N SER A 24 -7.44 2.42 -14.24
CA SER A 24 -7.60 1.71 -15.52
C SER A 24 -7.45 0.18 -15.39
N TRP A 25 -6.99 -0.32 -14.24
CA TRP A 25 -6.76 -1.75 -13.99
C TRP A 25 -8.01 -2.36 -13.35
N GLU A 26 -8.87 -2.97 -14.16
CA GLU A 26 -10.23 -3.35 -13.74
C GLU A 26 -10.25 -4.30 -12.54
N ASP A 27 -9.51 -5.41 -12.59
CA ASP A 27 -9.50 -6.41 -11.50
C ASP A 27 -9.01 -5.80 -10.17
N VAL A 28 -7.96 -4.98 -10.23
CA VAL A 28 -7.41 -4.28 -9.06
C VAL A 28 -8.40 -3.24 -8.53
N LYS A 29 -9.05 -2.51 -9.43
CA LYS A 29 -10.06 -1.51 -9.10
C LYS A 29 -11.24 -2.15 -8.39
N GLU A 30 -11.83 -3.20 -8.96
CA GLU A 30 -12.99 -3.89 -8.38
C GLU A 30 -12.68 -4.42 -6.97
N HIS A 31 -11.52 -5.05 -6.80
CA HIS A 31 -11.10 -5.57 -5.50
C HIS A 31 -10.88 -4.45 -4.46
N LEU A 32 -10.18 -3.37 -4.82
CA LEU A 32 -9.96 -2.24 -3.91
C LEU A 32 -11.26 -1.52 -3.56
N LEU A 33 -12.16 -1.33 -4.52
CA LEU A 33 -13.48 -0.75 -4.27
C LEU A 33 -14.29 -1.63 -3.32
N HIS A 34 -14.24 -2.95 -3.48
CA HIS A 34 -14.88 -3.87 -2.54
C HIS A 34 -14.38 -3.62 -1.11
N ILE A 35 -13.05 -3.69 -0.90
CA ILE A 35 -12.42 -3.47 0.41
C ILE A 35 -12.82 -2.12 1.01
N LEU A 36 -12.81 -1.04 0.20
CA LEU A 36 -13.12 0.30 0.67
C LEU A 36 -14.61 0.49 1.01
N HIS A 37 -15.52 -0.10 0.22
CA HIS A 37 -16.95 -0.01 0.45
C HIS A 37 -17.42 -0.85 1.65
N THR A 38 -16.90 -2.07 1.81
CA THR A 38 -17.24 -2.94 2.95
C THR A 38 -16.39 -2.61 4.19
N TRP A 39 -15.28 -1.91 3.99
CA TRP A 39 -14.28 -1.57 5.00
C TRP A 39 -13.74 -2.82 5.71
N GLU A 40 -13.08 -3.69 4.96
CA GLU A 40 -12.54 -4.97 5.48
C GLU A 40 -11.27 -4.80 6.32
N TYR A 41 -10.82 -3.58 6.54
CA TYR A 41 -9.69 -3.29 7.43
C TYR A 41 -10.03 -3.65 8.88
N THR A 42 -9.19 -4.49 9.50
CA THR A 42 -9.29 -4.93 10.89
C THR A 42 -8.10 -4.49 11.73
N ASP A 43 -8.28 -4.38 13.05
CA ASP A 43 -7.22 -4.06 14.02
C ASP A 43 -6.41 -2.80 13.66
N TRP A 44 -5.21 -2.99 13.12
CA TRP A 44 -4.24 -1.97 12.73
C TRP A 44 -4.25 -1.70 11.23
N GLU A 45 -4.94 -2.50 10.41
CA GLU A 45 -4.99 -2.31 8.97
C GLU A 45 -5.65 -0.97 8.62
N THR A 46 -5.08 -0.27 7.65
CA THR A 46 -5.61 1.04 7.24
C THR A 46 -5.01 1.50 5.91
N PRO A 47 -5.77 2.26 5.09
CA PRO A 47 -5.24 2.98 3.96
C PRO A 47 -4.68 4.36 4.34
N PHE A 48 -3.68 4.79 3.59
CA PHE A 48 -3.06 6.11 3.66
C PHE A 48 -3.09 6.76 2.29
N VAL A 49 -3.20 8.09 2.28
CA VAL A 49 -3.23 8.88 1.04
C VAL A 49 -2.26 10.04 1.07
N ALA A 50 -1.73 10.39 -0.11
CA ALA A 50 -0.98 11.61 -0.34
C ALA A 50 -1.89 12.65 -0.98
N MET A 51 -2.07 13.78 -0.30
CA MET A 51 -2.87 14.91 -0.79
C MET A 51 -1.96 15.96 -1.44
N VAL A 52 -2.25 16.35 -2.67
CA VAL A 52 -1.60 17.45 -3.40
C VAL A 52 -2.71 18.39 -3.89
N ASP A 53 -2.63 19.66 -3.49
CA ASP A 53 -3.58 20.72 -3.88
C ASP A 53 -5.06 20.36 -3.67
N GLY A 54 -5.35 19.68 -2.56
CA GLY A 54 -6.71 19.27 -2.17
C GLY A 54 -7.18 17.94 -2.77
N GLU A 55 -6.40 17.35 -3.67
CA GLU A 55 -6.72 16.10 -4.37
C GLU A 55 -5.85 14.93 -3.89
N ILE A 56 -6.38 13.71 -3.98
CA ILE A 56 -5.58 12.50 -3.77
C ILE A 56 -4.64 12.31 -4.96
N ALA A 57 -3.35 12.16 -4.64
CA ALA A 57 -2.28 11.94 -5.60
C ALA A 57 -1.77 10.50 -5.63
N GLY A 58 -2.03 9.73 -4.56
CA GLY A 58 -1.64 8.34 -4.43
C GLY A 58 -2.10 7.74 -3.10
N MET A 59 -2.02 6.42 -3.02
CA MET A 59 -2.40 5.64 -1.85
C MET A 59 -1.41 4.52 -1.55
N VAL A 60 -1.47 4.02 -0.32
CA VAL A 60 -0.84 2.79 0.15
C VAL A 60 -1.65 2.26 1.33
N SER A 61 -1.69 0.95 1.52
CA SER A 61 -2.35 0.33 2.66
C SER A 61 -1.36 -0.49 3.48
N ILE A 62 -1.60 -0.58 4.79
CA ILE A 62 -0.98 -1.58 5.66
C ILE A 62 -2.02 -2.69 5.91
N MET A 63 -1.67 -3.93 5.56
CA MET A 63 -2.59 -5.08 5.52
C MET A 63 -2.00 -6.32 6.21
N LYS A 64 -2.87 -7.19 6.73
CA LYS A 64 -2.56 -8.51 7.30
C LYS A 64 -2.39 -9.56 6.21
N THR A 65 -3.17 -9.44 5.13
CA THR A 65 -3.12 -10.32 3.96
C THR A 65 -2.89 -9.52 2.68
N ASP A 66 -2.34 -10.19 1.67
CA ASP A 66 -2.17 -9.66 0.31
C ASP A 66 -2.49 -10.81 -0.69
N TYR A 67 -2.27 -10.61 -1.99
CA TYR A 67 -2.54 -11.57 -3.08
C TYR A 67 -1.62 -12.82 -3.08
N TYR A 68 -1.13 -13.23 -1.91
CA TYR A 68 -0.18 -14.31 -1.72
C TYR A 68 -0.63 -15.25 -0.59
N PRO A 69 -0.54 -16.58 -0.78
CA PRO A 69 -0.89 -17.58 0.23
C PRO A 69 0.19 -17.72 1.32
N LEU A 70 0.53 -16.61 2.00
CA LEU A 70 1.62 -16.54 2.99
C LEU A 70 1.12 -15.94 4.32
N PRO A 71 0.37 -16.72 5.13
CA PRO A 71 -0.27 -16.22 6.36
C PRO A 71 0.72 -15.78 7.45
N GLU A 72 1.97 -16.23 7.38
CA GLU A 72 3.03 -15.87 8.33
C GLU A 72 3.76 -14.56 7.99
N ILE A 73 3.51 -13.99 6.81
CA ILE A 73 4.14 -12.75 6.35
C ILE A 73 3.15 -11.61 6.55
N TYR A 74 3.45 -10.71 7.48
CA TYR A 74 2.72 -9.46 7.72
C TYR A 74 3.57 -8.55 8.64
N PRO A 75 3.29 -7.24 8.69
CA PRO A 75 2.35 -6.48 7.86
C PRO A 75 2.85 -6.27 6.41
N TRP A 76 1.92 -6.33 5.46
CA TRP A 76 2.13 -5.96 4.07
C TRP A 76 1.97 -4.46 3.89
N VAL A 77 2.91 -3.84 3.17
CA VAL A 77 2.69 -2.53 2.55
C VAL A 77 2.13 -2.82 1.15
N SER A 78 0.80 -2.72 1.03
CA SER A 78 0.02 -3.14 -0.13
C SER A 78 -0.61 -1.96 -0.85
N SER A 79 -1.20 -2.22 -2.03
CA SER A 79 -1.98 -1.25 -2.81
C SER A 79 -1.25 0.07 -3.08
N VAL A 80 0.08 0.02 -3.25
CA VAL A 80 0.89 1.22 -3.54
C VAL A 80 0.54 1.73 -4.94
N PHE A 81 -0.04 2.92 -5.02
CA PHE A 81 -0.39 3.54 -6.29
C PHE A 81 -0.15 5.05 -6.26
N VAL A 82 0.35 5.60 -7.36
CA VAL A 82 0.51 7.04 -7.58
C VAL A 82 -0.05 7.39 -8.95
N ALA A 83 -0.99 8.35 -8.98
CA ALA A 83 -1.60 8.81 -10.21
C ALA A 83 -0.56 9.40 -11.16
N GLU A 84 -0.72 9.16 -12.46
CA GLU A 84 0.33 9.41 -13.46
C GLU A 84 0.83 10.86 -13.46
N LYS A 85 -0.10 11.82 -13.34
CA LYS A 85 0.20 13.26 -13.25
C LYS A 85 1.13 13.66 -12.09
N TYR A 86 1.26 12.80 -11.08
CA TYR A 86 2.08 13.02 -9.89
C TYR A 86 3.25 12.03 -9.75
N ARG A 87 3.54 11.24 -10.78
CA ARG A 87 4.75 10.39 -10.81
C ARG A 87 6.01 11.25 -10.95
N GLY A 88 7.16 10.71 -10.55
CA GLY A 88 8.44 11.44 -10.56
C GLY A 88 8.70 12.34 -9.33
N TYR A 89 7.69 12.59 -8.49
CA TYR A 89 7.82 13.42 -7.29
C TYR A 89 8.07 12.62 -5.99
N ARG A 90 8.59 11.39 -6.11
CA ARG A 90 8.93 10.50 -4.98
C ARG A 90 7.76 10.25 -4.02
N LEU A 91 6.51 10.30 -4.51
CA LEU A 91 5.32 10.12 -3.68
C LEU A 91 5.21 8.71 -3.10
N SER A 92 5.58 7.68 -3.87
CA SER A 92 5.56 6.29 -3.38
C SER A 92 6.51 6.11 -2.20
N GLU A 93 7.72 6.66 -2.25
CA GLU A 93 8.67 6.64 -1.13
C GLU A 93 8.08 7.27 0.14
N ARG A 94 7.43 8.42 0.01
CA ARG A 94 6.84 9.13 1.14
C ARG A 94 5.64 8.39 1.74
N LEU A 95 4.78 7.84 0.89
CA LEU A 95 3.65 7.00 1.30
C LEU A 95 4.14 5.74 2.03
N ILE A 96 5.08 5.02 1.44
CA ILE A 96 5.67 3.81 2.04
C ILE A 96 6.38 4.15 3.36
N GLY A 97 7.10 5.28 3.42
CA GLY A 97 7.72 5.75 4.66
C GLY A 97 6.70 6.02 5.78
N PHE A 98 5.55 6.61 5.44
CA PHE A 98 4.47 6.86 6.37
C PHE A 98 3.83 5.56 6.87
N ALA A 99 3.54 4.63 5.95
CA ALA A 99 3.03 3.30 6.27
C ALA A 99 3.99 2.53 7.20
N ASN A 100 5.30 2.60 6.96
CA ASN A 100 6.33 1.99 7.80
C ASN A 100 6.40 2.61 9.20
N THR A 101 6.28 3.95 9.28
CA THR A 101 6.27 4.65 10.57
C THR A 101 5.08 4.21 11.40
N TYR A 102 3.89 4.15 10.78
CA TYR A 102 2.68 3.65 11.44
C TYR A 102 2.81 2.18 11.85
N ALA A 103 3.34 1.30 10.99
CA ALA A 103 3.56 -0.10 11.35
C ALA A 103 4.49 -0.23 12.58
N LYS A 104 5.54 0.58 12.65
CA LYS A 104 6.41 0.65 13.83
C LYS A 104 5.67 1.09 15.08
N GLU A 105 4.82 2.12 14.98
CA GLU A 105 3.97 2.59 16.09
C GLU A 105 2.97 1.53 16.57
N CYS A 106 2.51 0.64 15.67
CA CYS A 106 1.71 -0.53 16.01
C CYS A 106 2.51 -1.68 16.64
N GLY A 107 3.84 -1.53 16.80
CA GLY A 107 4.71 -2.53 17.44
C GLY A 107 5.31 -3.56 16.47
N PHE A 108 5.27 -3.32 15.16
CA PHE A 108 5.93 -4.20 14.20
C PHE A 108 7.41 -3.84 14.01
N ASP A 109 8.26 -4.85 13.97
CA ASP A 109 9.70 -4.68 13.71
C ASP A 109 10.05 -4.66 12.23
N ARG A 110 9.11 -5.00 11.34
CA ARG A 110 9.34 -5.14 9.90
C ARG A 110 8.07 -4.98 9.08
N THR A 111 8.21 -4.64 7.80
CA THR A 111 7.13 -4.72 6.80
C THR A 111 7.62 -5.42 5.53
N TYR A 112 6.66 -5.84 4.71
CA TYR A 112 6.91 -6.59 3.48
C TYR A 112 6.25 -5.93 2.27
N ILE A 113 6.92 -5.98 1.12
CA ILE A 113 6.41 -5.48 -0.17
C ILE A 113 6.73 -6.50 -1.27
N PRO A 114 5.74 -7.00 -2.01
CA PRO A 114 5.97 -7.77 -3.22
C PRO A 114 6.21 -6.85 -4.44
N SER A 115 7.05 -7.27 -5.38
CA SER A 115 7.24 -6.56 -6.63
C SER A 115 7.92 -7.38 -7.73
N GLU A 116 7.53 -7.14 -8.97
CA GLU A 116 8.30 -7.53 -10.15
C GLU A 116 9.53 -6.64 -10.41
N HIS A 117 9.60 -5.46 -9.78
CA HIS A 117 10.65 -4.48 -10.02
C HIS A 117 11.91 -4.74 -9.19
N VAL A 118 13.07 -4.47 -9.78
CA VAL A 118 14.39 -4.52 -9.13
C VAL A 118 14.96 -3.11 -9.02
N GLY A 119 15.52 -2.77 -7.87
CA GLY A 119 16.17 -1.48 -7.61
C GLY A 119 15.25 -0.33 -7.19
N LEU A 120 13.94 -0.55 -7.09
CA LEU A 120 12.98 0.48 -6.63
C LEU A 120 12.93 0.54 -5.11
N TYR A 121 12.54 -0.56 -4.47
CA TYR A 121 12.30 -0.59 -3.03
C TYR A 121 13.59 -0.64 -2.22
N GLU A 122 14.69 -1.09 -2.83
CA GLU A 122 16.03 -1.06 -2.24
C GLU A 122 16.48 0.37 -1.94
N LYS A 123 16.11 1.33 -2.79
CA LYS A 123 16.36 2.76 -2.53
C LYS A 123 15.61 3.27 -1.31
N TYR A 124 14.54 2.58 -0.90
CA TYR A 124 13.74 2.93 0.26
C TYR A 124 14.16 2.13 1.52
N GLY A 125 15.27 1.39 1.45
CA GLY A 125 15.82 0.60 2.55
C GLY A 125 15.18 -0.79 2.72
N TYR A 126 14.42 -1.26 1.74
CA TYR A 126 14.05 -2.67 1.68
C TYR A 126 15.22 -3.50 1.14
N TYR A 127 15.22 -4.78 1.42
CA TYR A 127 16.12 -5.74 0.78
C TYR A 127 15.34 -6.95 0.29
N TYR A 128 15.85 -7.55 -0.79
CA TYR A 128 15.30 -8.78 -1.33
C TYR A 128 15.38 -9.90 -0.29
N LEU A 129 14.26 -10.60 -0.09
CA LEU A 129 14.16 -11.73 0.83
C LEU A 129 14.14 -13.06 0.07
N LYS A 130 13.17 -13.23 -0.85
CA LYS A 130 12.96 -14.45 -1.63
C LYS A 130 11.97 -14.17 -2.76
N ASP A 131 11.89 -15.08 -3.72
CA ASP A 131 10.78 -15.12 -4.67
C ASP A 131 9.55 -15.74 -3.99
N ILE A 132 8.37 -15.28 -4.36
CA ILE A 132 7.08 -15.75 -3.86
C ILE A 132 6.10 -15.97 -5.01
N VAL A 133 5.17 -16.89 -4.83
CA VAL A 133 4.16 -17.25 -5.84
C VAL A 133 2.82 -16.66 -5.42
N ASN A 134 2.19 -15.89 -6.30
CA ASN A 134 0.86 -15.32 -6.07
C ASN A 134 -0.26 -16.32 -6.39
N TYR A 135 -1.52 -16.01 -6.04
CA TYR A 135 -2.66 -16.90 -6.32
C TYR A 135 -2.89 -17.19 -7.82
N GLY A 136 -2.35 -16.36 -8.72
CA GLY A 136 -2.36 -16.55 -10.16
C GLY A 136 -1.21 -17.41 -10.71
N ASN A 137 -0.37 -17.99 -9.85
CA ASN A 137 0.88 -18.69 -10.19
C ASN A 137 1.98 -17.79 -10.80
N GLY A 138 1.82 -16.47 -10.72
CA GLY A 138 2.89 -15.53 -11.05
C GLY A 138 3.97 -15.53 -9.96
N ILE A 139 5.20 -15.18 -10.36
CA ILE A 139 6.35 -15.12 -9.45
C ILE A 139 6.74 -13.66 -9.26
N ASP A 140 6.72 -13.22 -8.02
CA ASP A 140 7.11 -11.88 -7.58
C ASP A 140 8.32 -11.95 -6.64
N ARG A 141 9.04 -10.85 -6.50
CA ARG A 141 10.10 -10.73 -5.50
C ARG A 141 9.54 -10.16 -4.22
N LEU A 142 9.75 -10.85 -3.12
CA LEU A 142 9.43 -10.35 -1.78
C LEU A 142 10.58 -9.51 -1.26
N TYR A 143 10.27 -8.28 -0.90
CA TYR A 143 11.17 -7.37 -0.22
C TYR A 143 10.73 -7.17 1.23
N VAL A 144 11.69 -6.99 2.13
CA VAL A 144 11.45 -6.76 3.56
C VAL A 144 12.27 -5.56 4.03
N LYS A 145 11.74 -4.81 4.99
CA LYS A 145 12.43 -3.70 5.66
C LYS A 145 12.32 -3.85 7.16
N GLN A 146 13.44 -3.70 7.88
CA GLN A 146 13.44 -3.62 9.35
C GLN A 146 13.10 -2.19 9.79
N LEU A 147 12.29 -2.08 10.84
CA LEU A 147 11.77 -0.84 11.40
C LEU A 147 12.51 -0.51 12.71
N HIS A 148 13.75 -0.06 12.60
CA HIS A 148 14.56 0.38 13.75
C HIS A 148 14.16 1.77 14.24
#